data_AF-A0A816HVU7-F1
#
_entry.id   AF-A0A816HVU7-F1
#
_cell.length_a   1.000
_cell.length_b   1.000
_cell.length_c   1.000
_cell.angle_alpha   90.00
_cell.angle_beta   90.00
_cell.angle_gamma   90.00
#
_symmetry.space_group_name_H-M   'P 1'
#
loop_
_entity.id
_entity.type
_entity.pdbx_description
1 polymer ?
#
loop_
_entity_poly.entity_id
_entity_poly.type
_entity_poly.pdbx_seq_one_letter_code
_entity_poly.pdbx_strand_id
1 'polypeptide(L)'
;MYFILKPHKKCTPLRPILNTIHAATKQISQFLDRLIRPLFDRYIRQTTFVDGADLLNRLQHYIQKGYLKSSTLFITFDINNLYTMLPQEESLNVLAEFLRVHNCEKVNGLSIDTIIELARVVLQANAFVYNNKFYRQIIGGAMASHELYGRYIDDIFFTWNGSEDEVKELLEASNYFRPNIKLEHKISKSVPFLDVLVQHNHGTLVSSFYHKPSAEPTVVSFLSDHPRHVFR
;
A
#
# COMPACT_ATOMS: atom_id res chain seq x y z
N MET A 1 -11.35 17.41 11.87
CA MET A 1 -10.98 17.05 10.49
C MET A 1 -10.32 18.26 9.85
N TYR A 2 -9.28 18.07 9.06
CA TYR A 2 -8.65 19.14 8.25
C TYR A 2 -8.34 18.60 6.86
N PHE A 3 -7.95 19.44 5.91
CA PHE A 3 -7.72 19.05 4.52
C PHE A 3 -6.29 19.32 4.07
N ILE A 4 -5.71 18.41 3.30
CA ILE A 4 -4.40 18.58 2.66
C ILE A 4 -4.60 18.71 1.15
N LEU A 5 -3.99 19.74 0.55
CA LEU A 5 -4.03 19.96 -0.90
C LEU A 5 -3.22 18.88 -1.65
N LYS A 6 -3.73 18.45 -2.82
CA LYS A 6 -2.95 17.65 -3.79
C LYS A 6 -2.57 18.52 -4.99
N PRO A 7 -1.54 19.39 -4.89
CA PRO A 7 -1.18 20.37 -5.93
C PRO A 7 -0.81 19.73 -7.28
N HIS A 8 -0.33 18.48 -7.24
CA HIS A 8 0.06 17.71 -8.42
C HIS A 8 -1.09 17.03 -9.16
N LYS A 9 -2.33 17.08 -8.66
CA LYS A 9 -3.51 16.55 -9.37
C LYS A 9 -4.30 17.71 -9.99
N LYS A 10 -4.89 17.46 -11.18
CA LYS A 10 -5.73 18.44 -11.89
C LYS A 10 -6.84 18.95 -10.95
N CYS A 11 -7.04 20.27 -10.94
CA CYS A 11 -7.97 20.98 -10.04
C CYS A 11 -7.63 20.92 -8.54
N THR A 12 -6.42 20.47 -8.16
CA THR A 12 -5.89 20.51 -6.79
C THR A 12 -6.88 19.99 -5.73
N PRO A 13 -7.33 18.72 -5.84
CA PRO A 13 -8.32 18.17 -4.91
C PRO A 13 -7.80 18.15 -3.47
N LEU A 14 -8.71 18.34 -2.52
CA LEU A 14 -8.44 18.28 -1.09
C LEU A 14 -8.56 16.83 -0.59
N ARG A 15 -7.57 16.38 0.19
CA ARG A 15 -7.63 15.11 0.93
C ARG A 15 -8.11 15.39 2.35
N PRO A 16 -9.31 14.95 2.76
CA PRO A 16 -9.72 15.04 4.16
C PRO A 16 -8.85 14.16 5.03
N ILE A 17 -8.40 14.69 6.17
CA ILE A 17 -7.64 14.00 7.20
C ILE A 17 -8.40 14.10 8.53
N LEU A 18 -8.63 12.95 9.16
CA LEU A 18 -9.21 12.88 10.49
C LEU A 18 -8.16 13.34 11.51
N ASN A 19 -8.54 14.29 12.38
CA ASN A 19 -7.69 14.69 13.48
C ASN A 19 -7.91 13.71 14.64
N THR A 20 -6.94 12.81 14.86
CA THR A 20 -7.03 11.73 15.86
C THR A 20 -6.40 12.08 17.21
N ILE A 21 -5.89 13.30 17.41
CA ILE A 21 -5.18 13.69 18.66
C ILE A 21 -6.01 13.39 19.92
N HIS A 22 -7.33 13.57 19.85
CA HIS A 22 -8.27 13.32 20.95
C HIS A 22 -9.26 12.18 20.65
N ALA A 23 -8.99 11.32 19.66
CA ALA A 23 -9.90 10.23 19.34
C ALA A 23 -9.89 9.19 20.47
N ALA A 24 -11.10 8.79 20.91
CA ALA A 24 -11.27 7.78 21.95
C ALA A 24 -10.57 6.44 21.60
N THR A 25 -10.41 6.15 20.31
CA THR A 25 -9.77 4.92 19.80
C THR A 25 -8.26 5.01 19.61
N LYS A 26 -7.61 6.17 19.85
CA LYS A 26 -6.17 6.35 19.61
C LYS A 26 -5.31 5.34 20.38
N GLN A 27 -5.61 5.16 21.68
CA GLN A 27 -4.85 4.23 22.52
C GLN A 27 -5.07 2.77 22.10
N ILE A 28 -6.28 2.41 21.69
CA ILE A 28 -6.61 1.07 21.18
C ILE A 28 -5.89 0.82 19.85
N SER A 29 -5.88 1.80 18.95
CA SER A 29 -5.16 1.72 17.67
C SER A 29 -3.65 1.55 17.87
N GLN A 30 -3.04 2.32 18.78
CA GLN A 30 -1.62 2.16 19.11
C GLN A 30 -1.31 0.81 19.76
N PHE A 31 -2.21 0.31 20.59
CA PHE A 31 -2.06 -1.00 21.20
C PHE A 31 -2.13 -2.13 20.16
N LEU A 32 -3.11 -2.08 19.25
CA LEU A 32 -3.23 -3.02 18.14
C LEU A 32 -2.03 -2.97 17.21
N ASP A 33 -1.51 -1.78 16.89
CA ASP A 33 -0.30 -1.64 16.09
C ASP A 33 0.90 -2.35 16.73
N ARG A 34 1.14 -2.14 18.03
CA ARG A 34 2.20 -2.85 18.76
C ARG A 34 2.03 -4.38 18.77
N LEU A 35 0.80 -4.86 18.75
CA LEU A 35 0.51 -6.30 18.72
C LEU A 35 0.72 -6.91 17.33
N ILE A 36 0.21 -6.24 16.29
CA ILE A 36 0.17 -6.78 14.92
C ILE A 36 1.49 -6.51 14.19
N ARG A 37 2.18 -5.41 14.48
CA ARG A 37 3.38 -4.98 13.76
C ARG A 37 4.49 -6.05 13.71
N PRO A 38 4.84 -6.74 14.80
CA PRO A 38 5.85 -7.81 14.75
C PRO A 38 5.45 -8.98 13.83
N LEU A 39 4.15 -9.30 13.76
CA LEU A 39 3.64 -10.35 12.87
C LEU A 39 3.69 -9.89 11.42
N PHE A 40 3.31 -8.64 11.16
CA PHE A 40 3.42 -8.02 9.85
C PHE A 40 4.87 -8.04 9.35
N ASP A 41 5.82 -7.59 10.18
CA ASP A 41 7.24 -7.56 9.85
C ASP A 41 7.84 -8.97 9.68
N ARG A 42 7.26 -10.00 10.32
CA ARG A 42 7.70 -11.39 10.15
C ARG A 42 7.18 -12.02 8.86
N TYR A 43 5.90 -11.88 8.55
CA TYR A 43 5.24 -12.67 7.50
C TYR A 43 5.02 -11.90 6.20
N ILE A 44 4.90 -10.57 6.26
CA ILE A 44 4.48 -9.73 5.12
C ILE A 44 5.62 -8.82 4.62
N ARG A 45 6.74 -8.75 5.37
CA ARG A 45 7.92 -7.95 4.99
C ARG A 45 8.45 -8.27 3.59
N GLN A 46 8.42 -9.53 3.16
CA GLN A 46 8.94 -9.93 1.84
C GLN A 46 8.17 -9.28 0.69
N THR A 47 6.89 -8.98 0.87
CA THR A 47 6.02 -8.37 -0.16
C THR A 47 5.77 -6.88 0.08
N THR A 48 6.39 -6.28 1.10
CA THR A 48 6.21 -4.86 1.46
C THR A 48 7.52 -4.09 1.44
N PHE A 49 7.52 -2.98 0.71
CA PHE A 49 8.59 -2.00 0.74
C PHE A 49 8.45 -1.08 1.95
N VAL A 50 9.57 -0.72 2.57
CA VAL A 50 9.61 0.22 3.69
C VAL A 50 9.80 1.66 3.21
N ASP A 51 10.67 1.87 2.24
CA ASP A 51 11.00 3.17 1.64
C ASP A 51 11.68 2.98 0.27
N GLY A 52 12.10 4.08 -0.36
CA GLY A 52 12.84 4.06 -1.62
C GLY A 52 14.19 3.35 -1.53
N ALA A 53 14.87 3.39 -0.38
CA ALA A 53 16.15 2.69 -0.20
C ALA A 53 15.97 1.16 -0.17
N ASP A 54 14.93 0.68 0.52
CA ASP A 54 14.55 -0.74 0.55
C ASP A 54 14.16 -1.25 -0.84
N LEU A 55 13.45 -0.44 -1.64
CA LEU A 55 13.20 -0.74 -3.05
C LEU A 55 14.51 -0.90 -3.84
N LEU A 56 15.44 0.06 -3.72
CA LEU A 56 16.72 0.02 -4.45
C LEU A 56 17.56 -1.19 -4.05
N ASN A 57 17.64 -1.53 -2.77
CA ASN A 57 18.35 -2.71 -2.29
C ASN A 57 17.77 -4.00 -2.88
N ARG A 58 16.44 -4.10 -2.99
CA ARG A 58 15.77 -5.26 -3.59
C ARG A 58 15.96 -5.32 -5.10
N LEU A 59 15.95 -4.19 -5.79
CA LEU A 59 16.27 -4.10 -7.21
C LEU A 59 17.71 -4.52 -7.48
N GLN A 60 18.67 -4.12 -6.63
CA GLN A 60 20.06 -4.57 -6.75
C GLN A 60 20.17 -6.09 -6.59
N HIS A 61 19.48 -6.67 -5.60
CA HIS A 61 19.46 -8.12 -5.43
C HIS A 61 18.83 -8.85 -6.63
N TYR A 62 17.73 -8.31 -7.17
CA TYR A 62 17.07 -8.78 -8.39
C TYR A 62 18.02 -8.79 -9.59
N ILE A 63 18.82 -7.73 -9.76
CA ILE A 63 19.83 -7.61 -10.81
C ILE A 63 20.98 -8.62 -10.59
N GLN A 64 21.47 -8.77 -9.36
CA GLN A 64 22.53 -9.71 -9.02
C GLN A 64 22.15 -11.16 -9.34
N LYS A 65 20.86 -11.50 -9.23
CA LYS A 65 20.34 -12.81 -9.63
C LYS A 65 20.16 -13.00 -11.14
N GLY A 66 20.46 -11.97 -11.96
CA GLY A 66 20.33 -12.02 -13.41
C GLY A 66 18.87 -11.96 -13.89
N TYR A 67 17.94 -11.48 -13.06
CA TYR A 67 16.53 -11.45 -13.43
C TYR A 67 16.14 -10.25 -14.29
N LEU A 68 16.95 -9.17 -14.28
CA LEU A 68 16.74 -8.01 -15.14
C LEU A 68 17.17 -8.32 -16.58
N LYS A 69 16.20 -8.40 -17.49
CA LYS A 69 16.38 -8.58 -18.93
C LYS A 69 16.26 -7.24 -19.64
N SER A 70 16.78 -7.12 -20.85
CA SER A 70 16.61 -5.91 -21.69
C SER A 70 15.15 -5.60 -22.05
N SER A 71 14.29 -6.63 -22.02
CA SER A 71 12.85 -6.52 -22.22
C SER A 71 12.06 -6.18 -20.95
N THR A 72 12.68 -6.22 -19.76
CA THR A 72 11.96 -6.01 -18.50
C THR A 72 11.27 -4.65 -18.47
N LEU A 73 9.97 -4.69 -18.16
CA LEU A 73 9.11 -3.55 -17.94
C LEU A 73 8.93 -3.32 -16.44
N PHE A 74 8.82 -2.04 -16.04
CA PHE A 74 8.41 -1.67 -14.69
C PHE A 74 6.97 -1.23 -14.71
N ILE A 75 6.23 -1.69 -13.72
CA ILE A 75 4.81 -1.46 -13.63
C ILE A 75 4.53 -0.96 -12.23
N THR A 76 3.89 0.21 -12.18
CA THR A 76 3.41 0.81 -10.96
C THR A 76 1.90 0.92 -11.01
N PHE A 77 1.23 0.67 -9.90
CA PHE A 77 -0.20 0.94 -9.80
C PHE A 77 -0.57 1.60 -8.47
N ASP A 78 -1.49 2.55 -8.57
CA ASP A 78 -2.11 3.26 -7.45
C ASP A 78 -3.50 2.64 -7.22
N ILE A 79 -3.78 2.18 -6.00
CA ILE A 79 -5.12 1.76 -5.61
C ILE A 79 -5.91 3.00 -5.25
N ASN A 80 -6.82 3.40 -6.14
CA ASN A 80 -7.68 4.54 -5.90
C ASN A 80 -8.48 4.37 -4.61
N ASN A 81 -8.37 5.36 -3.72
CA ASN A 81 -9.25 5.50 -2.55
C ASN A 81 -9.24 4.29 -1.59
N LEU A 82 -8.10 3.59 -1.45
CA LEU A 82 -7.93 2.38 -0.63
C LEU A 82 -8.62 2.46 0.74
N TYR A 83 -8.36 3.53 1.49
CA TYR A 83 -8.92 3.71 2.84
C TYR A 83 -10.43 3.87 2.88
N THR A 84 -10.98 4.56 1.89
CA THR A 84 -12.44 4.76 1.79
C THR A 84 -13.13 3.60 1.08
N MET A 85 -12.40 2.61 0.55
CA MET A 85 -13.01 1.47 -0.13
C MET A 85 -12.80 0.16 0.65
N LEU A 86 -12.16 0.22 1.82
CA LEU A 86 -11.84 -0.94 2.64
C LEU A 86 -13.08 -1.46 3.38
N PRO A 87 -13.58 -2.67 3.06
CA PRO A 87 -14.73 -3.25 3.73
C PRO A 87 -14.36 -3.71 5.15
N GLN A 88 -15.05 -3.19 6.17
CA GLN A 88 -14.61 -3.32 7.56
C GLN A 88 -14.70 -4.76 8.10
N GLU A 89 -15.83 -5.44 7.89
CA GLU A 89 -16.05 -6.81 8.36
C GLU A 89 -15.13 -7.82 7.66
N GLU A 90 -14.89 -7.61 6.36
CA GLU A 90 -13.99 -8.42 5.56
C GLU A 90 -12.55 -8.23 6.02
N SER A 91 -12.15 -7.00 6.39
CA SER A 91 -10.83 -6.74 6.95
C SER A 91 -10.61 -7.48 8.28
N LEU A 92 -11.64 -7.57 9.11
CA LEU A 92 -11.60 -8.35 10.35
C LEU A 92 -11.49 -9.86 10.07
N ASN A 93 -12.24 -10.37 9.09
CA ASN A 93 -12.16 -11.77 8.69
C ASN A 93 -10.77 -12.12 8.13
N VAL A 94 -10.20 -11.28 7.28
CA VAL A 94 -8.83 -11.44 6.76
C VAL A 94 -7.81 -11.41 7.89
N LEU A 95 -7.95 -10.51 8.87
CA LEU A 95 -7.08 -10.49 10.03
C LEU A 95 -7.18 -11.78 10.86
N ALA A 96 -8.41 -12.29 11.07
CA ALA A 96 -8.63 -13.54 11.79
C ALA A 96 -8.01 -14.74 11.06
N GLU A 97 -8.21 -14.82 9.74
CA GLU A 97 -7.65 -15.87 8.89
C GLU A 97 -6.11 -15.80 8.86
N PHE A 98 -5.54 -14.61 8.73
CA PHE A 98 -4.08 -14.39 8.81
C PHE A 98 -3.50 -14.92 10.12
N LEU A 99 -4.12 -14.59 11.26
CA LEU A 99 -3.68 -15.06 12.57
C LEU A 99 -3.78 -16.59 12.69
N ARG A 100 -4.84 -17.20 12.13
CA ARG A 100 -5.03 -18.67 12.13
C ARG A 100 -4.01 -19.38 11.25
N VAL A 101 -3.79 -18.92 10.02
CA VAL A 101 -2.83 -19.52 9.06
C VAL A 101 -1.41 -19.52 9.61
N HIS A 102 -1.05 -18.51 10.39
CA HIS A 102 0.26 -18.41 11.03
C HIS A 102 0.33 -19.02 12.44
N ASN A 103 -0.66 -19.84 12.83
CA ASN A 103 -0.74 -20.52 14.13
C ASN A 103 -0.59 -19.57 15.34
N CYS A 104 -1.07 -18.34 15.20
CA CYS A 104 -1.07 -17.33 16.27
C CYS A 104 -2.36 -17.46 17.10
N GLU A 105 -2.51 -18.57 17.83
CA GLU A 105 -3.69 -18.80 18.70
C GLU A 105 -3.82 -17.72 19.79
N LYS A 106 -2.68 -17.20 20.26
CA LYS A 106 -2.59 -16.03 21.12
C LYS A 106 -1.50 -15.08 20.64
N VAL A 107 -1.77 -13.79 20.66
CA VAL A 107 -0.76 -12.73 20.44
C VAL A 107 -0.58 -11.99 21.74
N ASN A 108 0.62 -12.08 22.32
CA ASN A 108 0.94 -11.54 23.65
C ASN A 108 -0.09 -11.90 24.74
N GLY A 109 -0.58 -13.15 24.70
CA GLY A 109 -1.55 -13.68 25.69
C GLY A 109 -3.02 -13.38 25.39
N LEU A 110 -3.34 -12.55 24.39
CA LEU A 110 -4.72 -12.27 23.97
C LEU A 110 -5.22 -13.30 22.97
N SER A 111 -6.49 -13.70 23.08
CA SER A 111 -7.15 -14.53 22.07
C SER A 111 -7.37 -13.77 20.77
N ILE A 112 -7.44 -14.50 19.65
CA ILE A 112 -7.80 -13.94 18.34
C ILE A 112 -9.10 -13.15 18.43
N ASP A 113 -10.14 -13.69 19.09
CA ASP A 113 -11.44 -13.02 19.23
C ASP A 113 -11.32 -11.65 19.90
N THR A 114 -10.48 -11.54 20.93
CA THR A 114 -10.23 -10.26 21.62
C THR A 114 -9.57 -9.24 20.68
N ILE A 115 -8.61 -9.69 19.87
CA ILE A 115 -7.90 -8.84 18.90
C ILE A 115 -8.86 -8.35 17.82
N ILE A 116 -9.75 -9.24 17.33
CA ILE A 116 -10.76 -8.91 16.33
C ILE A 116 -11.77 -7.89 16.89
N GLU A 117 -12.22 -8.05 18.13
CA GLU A 117 -13.15 -7.09 18.74
C GLU A 117 -12.51 -5.72 18.97
N LEU A 118 -11.24 -5.66 19.39
CA LEU A 118 -10.51 -4.40 19.48
C LEU A 118 -10.37 -3.74 18.10
N ALA A 119 -10.02 -4.51 17.07
CA ALA A 119 -9.92 -4.01 15.70
C ALA A 119 -11.28 -3.51 15.17
N ARG A 120 -12.36 -4.22 15.51
CA ARG A 120 -13.74 -3.85 15.16
C ARG A 120 -14.11 -2.49 15.75
N VAL A 121 -13.83 -2.26 17.03
CA VAL A 121 -14.07 -0.96 17.68
C VAL A 121 -13.32 0.17 16.97
N VAL A 122 -12.06 -0.06 16.58
CA VAL A 122 -11.26 0.94 15.85
C VAL A 122 -11.81 1.19 14.44
N LEU A 123 -12.27 0.15 13.73
CA LEU A 123 -12.84 0.29 12.39
C LEU A 123 -14.23 0.93 12.41
N GLN A 124 -15.11 0.53 13.32
CA GLN A 124 -16.48 1.06 13.45
C GLN A 124 -16.50 2.51 13.93
N ALA A 125 -15.52 2.93 14.75
CA ALA A 125 -15.34 4.34 15.08
C ALA A 125 -14.91 5.20 13.87
N ASN A 126 -14.54 4.57 12.74
CA ASN A 126 -14.14 5.18 11.48
C ASN A 126 -15.13 4.81 10.34
N ALA A 127 -16.43 4.83 10.61
CA ALA A 127 -17.47 4.34 9.69
C ALA A 127 -17.63 5.17 8.40
N PHE A 128 -17.76 4.47 7.27
CA PHE A 128 -18.55 4.92 6.12
C PHE A 128 -19.20 3.73 5.41
N VAL A 129 -20.35 3.98 4.78
CA VAL A 129 -21.18 3.05 4.00
C VAL A 129 -21.23 3.56 2.56
N TYR A 130 -21.12 2.66 1.57
CA TYR A 130 -21.43 3.00 0.18
C TYR A 130 -22.58 2.13 -0.35
N ASN A 131 -23.71 2.78 -0.63
CA ASN A 131 -24.87 2.22 -1.34
C ASN A 131 -25.43 0.88 -0.82
N ASN A 132 -25.53 0.69 0.50
CA ASN A 132 -26.34 -0.38 1.13
C ASN A 132 -26.02 -1.81 0.66
N LYS A 133 -24.81 -2.09 0.19
CA LYS A 133 -24.41 -3.41 -0.32
C LYS A 133 -23.11 -3.89 0.33
N PHE A 134 -23.12 -5.13 0.78
CA PHE A 134 -22.00 -5.84 1.40
C PHE A 134 -21.26 -6.68 0.34
N TYR A 135 -19.91 -6.78 0.40
CA TYR A 135 -19.12 -7.42 -0.66
C TYR A 135 -17.91 -8.21 -0.14
N ARG A 136 -17.85 -9.50 -0.48
CA ARG A 136 -16.82 -10.49 -0.09
C ARG A 136 -15.64 -10.59 -1.08
N GLN A 137 -14.41 -10.76 -0.59
CA GLN A 137 -13.19 -10.99 -1.39
C GLN A 137 -12.58 -12.39 -1.13
N ILE A 138 -12.10 -13.05 -2.20
CA ILE A 138 -11.33 -14.31 -2.17
C ILE A 138 -10.22 -14.23 -3.23
N ILE A 139 -8.96 -14.38 -2.79
CA ILE A 139 -7.67 -14.80 -3.44
C ILE A 139 -7.12 -14.03 -4.67
N GLY A 140 -5.78 -13.87 -4.72
CA GLY A 140 -4.98 -13.47 -5.89
C GLY A 140 -3.93 -14.54 -6.25
N GLY A 141 -3.69 -14.73 -7.55
CA GLY A 141 -2.95 -15.85 -8.14
C GLY A 141 -1.42 -15.83 -8.01
N ALA A 142 -0.80 -16.93 -8.44
CA ALA A 142 0.64 -17.16 -8.39
C ALA A 142 1.40 -16.21 -9.34
N MET A 143 2.24 -15.33 -8.77
CA MET A 143 3.28 -14.62 -9.52
C MET A 143 4.48 -15.54 -9.68
N ALA A 144 5.06 -15.60 -10.89
CA ALA A 144 6.20 -16.45 -11.18
C ALA A 144 7.45 -16.01 -10.36
N SER A 145 8.40 -16.93 -10.20
CA SER A 145 9.52 -16.78 -9.26
C SER A 145 10.59 -15.77 -9.68
N HIS A 146 10.42 -15.08 -10.82
CA HIS A 146 11.45 -14.25 -11.44
C HIS A 146 11.04 -12.77 -11.58
N GLU A 147 9.92 -12.39 -10.97
CA GLU A 147 9.40 -11.03 -10.92
C GLU A 147 9.60 -10.46 -9.52
N LEU A 148 10.18 -9.26 -9.43
CA LEU A 148 10.17 -8.49 -8.20
C LEU A 148 8.77 -7.90 -8.02
N TYR A 149 8.17 -8.13 -6.86
CA TYR A 149 6.91 -7.53 -6.45
C TYR A 149 7.06 -6.90 -5.07
N GLY A 150 6.43 -5.74 -4.88
CA GLY A 150 6.19 -5.24 -3.54
C GLY A 150 5.22 -4.07 -3.52
N ARG A 151 4.65 -3.84 -2.34
CA ARG A 151 3.72 -2.73 -2.08
C ARG A 151 4.25 -1.78 -1.03
N TYR A 152 3.90 -0.51 -1.14
CA TYR A 152 3.98 0.50 -0.11
C TYR A 152 2.58 1.09 0.07
N ILE A 153 1.85 0.63 1.10
CA ILE A 153 0.46 1.03 1.36
C ILE A 153 -0.44 0.82 0.13
N ASP A 154 -0.76 1.88 -0.60
CA ASP A 154 -1.62 1.96 -1.79
C ASP A 154 -0.82 1.91 -3.10
N ASP A 155 0.48 2.22 -3.06
CA ASP A 155 1.39 2.16 -4.20
C ASP A 155 1.96 0.74 -4.35
N ILE A 156 1.88 0.16 -5.54
CA ILE A 156 2.44 -1.16 -5.83
C ILE A 156 3.42 -1.07 -6.98
N PHE A 157 4.53 -1.79 -6.87
CA PHE A 157 5.56 -1.89 -7.91
C PHE A 157 5.84 -3.35 -8.21
N PHE A 158 5.92 -3.67 -9.50
CA PHE A 158 6.46 -4.95 -9.94
C PHE A 158 7.19 -4.88 -11.28
N THR A 159 8.06 -5.87 -11.50
CA THR A 159 8.78 -6.07 -12.77
C THR A 159 8.06 -7.11 -13.61
N TRP A 160 8.04 -6.93 -14.93
CA TRP A 160 7.46 -7.89 -15.86
C TRP A 160 8.41 -8.21 -17.00
N ASN A 161 8.60 -9.50 -17.28
CA ASN A 161 9.52 -9.99 -18.31
C ASN A 161 8.82 -10.47 -19.58
N GLY A 162 7.48 -10.58 -19.57
CA GLY A 162 6.67 -10.92 -20.74
C GLY A 162 6.41 -9.72 -21.65
N SER A 163 5.46 -9.87 -22.57
CA SER A 163 5.09 -8.80 -23.50
C SER A 163 4.27 -7.70 -22.81
N GLU A 164 4.28 -6.50 -23.40
CA GLU A 164 3.48 -5.37 -22.91
C GLU A 164 1.97 -5.64 -23.04
N ASP A 165 1.56 -6.35 -24.09
CA ASP A 165 0.14 -6.64 -24.36
C ASP A 165 -0.43 -7.65 -23.36
N GLU A 166 0.32 -8.71 -23.02
CA GLU A 166 -0.09 -9.70 -22.01
C GLU A 166 -0.33 -9.04 -20.64
N VAL A 167 0.54 -8.12 -20.25
CA VAL A 167 0.40 -7.47 -18.95
C VAL A 167 -0.70 -6.41 -18.96
N LYS A 168 -0.95 -5.73 -20.09
CA LYS A 168 -2.11 -4.86 -20.24
C LYS A 168 -3.40 -5.64 -20.08
N GLU A 169 -3.53 -6.79 -20.75
CA GLU A 169 -4.71 -7.65 -20.65
C GLU A 169 -4.92 -8.13 -19.19
N LEU A 170 -3.85 -8.53 -18.51
CA LEU A 170 -3.90 -8.91 -17.09
C LEU A 170 -4.36 -7.74 -16.20
N LEU A 171 -3.87 -6.53 -16.44
CA LEU A 171 -4.22 -5.34 -15.67
C LEU A 171 -5.66 -4.89 -15.93
N GLU A 172 -6.13 -4.99 -17.18
CA GLU A 172 -7.51 -4.72 -17.56
C GLU A 172 -8.47 -5.74 -16.95
N ALA A 173 -8.13 -7.03 -17.00
CA ALA A 173 -8.88 -8.09 -16.33
C ALA A 173 -8.93 -7.88 -14.81
N SER A 174 -7.84 -7.40 -14.21
CA SER A 174 -7.79 -7.07 -12.78
C SER A 174 -8.72 -5.91 -12.41
N ASN A 175 -8.83 -4.90 -13.28
CA ASN A 175 -9.80 -3.81 -13.13
C ASN A 175 -11.25 -4.25 -13.31
N TYR A 176 -11.49 -5.29 -14.11
CA TYR A 176 -12.83 -5.89 -14.26
C TYR A 176 -13.22 -6.77 -13.07
N PHE A 177 -12.25 -7.31 -12.34
CA PHE A 177 -12.50 -8.21 -11.22
C PHE A 177 -13.35 -7.56 -10.11
N ARG A 178 -13.21 -6.23 -9.87
CA ARG A 178 -13.99 -5.51 -8.86
C ARG A 178 -14.33 -4.07 -9.28
N PRO A 179 -15.63 -3.69 -9.41
CA PRO A 179 -16.02 -2.35 -9.83
C PRO A 179 -15.67 -1.23 -8.82
N ASN A 180 -15.46 -1.57 -7.55
CA ASN A 180 -15.16 -0.60 -6.48
C ASN A 180 -13.66 -0.37 -6.25
N ILE A 181 -12.79 -1.23 -6.81
CA ILE A 181 -11.33 -1.09 -6.72
C ILE A 181 -10.84 -0.79 -8.12
N LYS A 182 -10.49 0.49 -8.37
CA LYS A 182 -9.90 0.90 -9.64
C LYS A 182 -8.39 1.01 -9.48
N LEU A 183 -7.67 0.27 -10.31
CA LEU A 183 -6.22 0.30 -10.43
C LEU A 183 -5.84 1.28 -11.54
N GLU A 184 -5.19 2.37 -11.18
CA GLU A 184 -4.49 3.22 -12.15
C GLU A 184 -3.08 2.68 -12.32
N HIS A 185 -2.76 2.16 -13.50
CA HIS A 185 -1.46 1.55 -13.78
C HIS A 185 -0.64 2.39 -14.75
N LYS A 186 0.69 2.31 -14.61
CA LYS A 186 1.66 2.84 -15.56
C LYS A 186 2.68 1.76 -15.87
N ILE A 187 2.85 1.48 -17.16
CA ILE A 187 3.86 0.55 -17.68
C ILE A 187 4.94 1.39 -18.34
N SER A 188 6.19 1.26 -17.91
CA SER A 188 7.31 1.95 -18.54
C SER A 188 8.64 1.31 -18.19
N LYS A 189 9.69 1.64 -18.94
CA LYS A 189 11.08 1.41 -18.51
C LYS A 189 11.58 2.48 -17.55
N SER A 190 10.83 3.57 -17.38
CA SER A 190 11.14 4.65 -16.44
C SER A 190 9.89 4.99 -15.61
N VAL A 191 9.91 4.64 -14.33
CA VAL A 191 8.78 4.87 -13.42
C VAL A 191 9.25 5.55 -12.14
N PRO A 192 8.56 6.63 -11.71
CA PRO A 192 8.71 7.12 -10.35
C PRO A 192 7.95 6.19 -9.40
N PHE A 193 8.58 5.83 -8.28
CA PHE A 193 7.96 5.09 -7.18
C PHE A 193 8.52 5.61 -5.84
N LEU A 194 7.63 5.97 -4.92
CA LEU A 194 7.97 6.72 -3.70
C LEU A 194 8.73 8.02 -4.04
N ASP A 195 9.94 8.18 -3.52
CA ASP A 195 10.87 9.29 -3.69
C ASP A 195 11.98 9.00 -4.72
N VAL A 196 11.86 7.91 -5.48
CA VAL A 196 12.88 7.45 -6.43
C VAL A 196 12.33 7.34 -7.85
N LEU A 197 13.08 7.84 -8.83
CA LEU A 197 12.88 7.54 -10.24
C LEU A 197 13.74 6.34 -10.60
N VAL A 198 13.11 5.23 -10.97
CA VAL A 198 13.79 4.01 -11.41
C VAL A 198 13.74 3.96 -12.93
N GLN A 199 14.91 3.80 -13.56
CA GLN A 199 15.07 3.77 -15.01
C GLN A 199 15.83 2.51 -15.43
N HIS A 200 15.34 1.87 -16.49
CA HIS A 200 15.95 0.72 -17.12
C HIS A 200 16.48 1.09 -18.50
N ASN A 201 17.81 1.12 -18.62
CA ASN A 201 18.57 1.42 -19.81
C ASN A 201 19.21 0.13 -20.35
N HIS A 202 18.46 -0.62 -21.17
CA HIS A 202 18.98 -1.78 -21.91
C HIS A 202 19.82 -2.77 -21.06
N GLY A 203 19.26 -3.24 -19.94
CA GLY A 203 19.91 -4.15 -18.99
C GLY A 203 20.63 -3.47 -17.83
N THR A 204 20.75 -2.13 -17.85
CA THR A 204 21.33 -1.36 -16.75
C THR A 204 20.25 -0.60 -15.99
N LEU A 205 20.28 -0.65 -14.66
CA LEU A 205 19.39 0.13 -13.81
C LEU A 205 20.06 1.46 -13.42
N VAL A 206 19.36 2.57 -13.63
CA VAL A 206 19.75 3.90 -13.16
C VAL A 206 18.65 4.40 -12.24
N SER A 207 19.03 4.88 -11.06
CA SER A 207 18.09 5.51 -10.13
C SER A 207 18.50 6.94 -9.80
N SER A 208 17.51 7.79 -9.57
CA SER A 208 17.70 9.18 -9.14
C SER A 208 16.58 9.60 -8.20
N PHE A 209 16.80 10.67 -7.44
CA PHE A 209 15.74 11.24 -6.59
C PHE A 209 14.61 11.82 -7.46
N TYR A 210 13.38 11.59 -7.05
CA TYR A 210 12.19 12.08 -7.74
C TYR A 210 11.29 12.90 -6.83
N HIS A 211 10.98 14.12 -7.27
CA HIS A 211 9.96 14.96 -6.66
C HIS A 211 8.81 15.16 -7.66
N LYS A 212 7.57 15.04 -7.18
CA LYS A 212 6.39 15.32 -8.00
C LYS A 212 6.45 16.80 -8.48
N PRO A 213 6.09 17.14 -9.73
CA PRO A 213 6.31 18.45 -10.35
C PRO A 213 5.62 19.69 -9.73
N SER A 214 5.18 19.65 -8.48
CA SER A 214 4.43 20.72 -7.80
C SER A 214 4.44 20.57 -6.27
N ALA A 215 5.49 19.98 -5.71
CA ALA A 215 5.68 19.93 -4.26
C ALA A 215 6.12 21.30 -3.72
N GLU A 216 5.24 22.31 -3.77
CA GLU A 216 5.37 23.41 -2.81
C GLU A 216 5.16 22.82 -1.40
N PRO A 217 6.00 23.19 -0.43
CA PRO A 217 5.87 22.69 0.94
C PRO A 217 4.52 23.13 1.49
N THR A 218 3.57 22.20 1.57
CA THR A 218 2.28 22.46 2.19
C THR A 218 2.50 22.51 3.70
N VAL A 219 2.42 23.71 4.28
CA VAL A 219 2.53 23.89 5.74
C VAL A 219 1.32 23.23 6.39
N VAL A 220 1.58 22.24 7.24
CA VAL A 220 0.53 21.56 8.00
C VAL A 220 0.36 22.29 9.33
N SER A 221 -0.89 22.48 9.76
CA SER A 221 -1.18 23.13 11.05
C SER A 221 -0.47 22.41 12.20
N PHE A 222 0.20 23.16 13.08
CA PHE A 222 0.88 22.66 14.29
C PHE A 222 -0.01 21.76 15.17
N LEU A 223 -1.33 21.97 15.09
CA LEU A 223 -2.32 21.19 15.83
C LEU A 223 -2.76 19.90 15.12
N SER A 224 -2.08 19.48 14.06
CA SER A 224 -2.35 18.22 13.37
C SER A 224 -1.57 17.05 13.97
N ASP A 225 -2.09 15.82 13.86
CA ASP A 225 -1.46 14.60 14.41
C ASP A 225 -0.28 14.09 13.54
N HIS A 226 0.36 14.97 12.76
CA HIS A 226 1.49 14.61 11.93
C HIS A 226 2.78 14.49 12.76
N PRO A 227 3.77 13.69 12.30
CA PRO A 227 5.07 13.61 12.94
C PRO A 227 5.69 15.01 13.11
N ARG A 228 6.27 15.29 14.28
CA ARG A 228 6.74 16.65 14.62
C ARG A 228 7.76 17.25 13.66
N HIS A 229 8.50 16.42 12.92
CA HIS A 229 9.49 16.87 11.93
C HIS A 229 8.86 17.46 10.65
N VAL A 230 7.53 17.33 10.47
CA VAL A 230 6.78 17.88 9.33
C VAL A 230 6.38 19.34 9.57
N PHE A 231 6.38 19.79 10.84
CA PHE A 231 6.18 21.20 11.19
C PHE A 231 7.53 21.92 11.08
N ARG A 232 7.71 22.73 10.03
CA ARG A 232 8.83 23.66 9.90
C ARG A 232 8.32 25.09 10.07
#